data_AF-A0A961P7P3-F1
#
_entry.id   AF-A0A961P7P3-F1
#
_cell.length_a   1.000
_cell.length_b   1.000
_cell.length_c   1.000
_cell.angle_alpha   90.00
_cell.angle_beta   90.00
_cell.angle_gamma   90.00
#
_symmetry.space_group_name_H-M   'P 1'
#
loop_
_entity.id
_entity.type
_entity.pdbx_description
1 polymer ?
#
loop_
_entity_poly.entity_id
_entity_poly.type
_entity_poly.pdbx_seq_one_letter_code
_entity_poly.pdbx_strand_id
1 'polypeptide(L)'
;MEPLTIGLAIAIATVVVLFSGVSVAVGLLLVATAFLWIFDGPRSLTALPELFYAELNSFALLSIPMFIIMGAAIASTRAGPDLYEALERWLTRVPGGLVVSNLGACALFAAMSGSSPA
;
A
#
# COMPACT_ATOMS: atom_id res chain seq x y z
N MET A 1 -15.47 -32.05 -4.77
CA MET A 1 -16.20 -30.77 -4.91
C MET A 1 -15.85 -30.17 -6.24
N GLU A 2 -16.80 -29.62 -6.98
CA GLU A 2 -16.46 -28.87 -8.19
C GLU A 2 -15.59 -27.66 -7.81
N PRO A 3 -14.56 -27.30 -8.60
CA PRO A 3 -13.66 -26.19 -8.27
C PRO A 3 -14.41 -24.86 -8.07
N LEU A 4 -15.55 -24.70 -8.76
CA LEU A 4 -16.42 -23.54 -8.63
C LEU A 4 -17.09 -23.45 -7.25
N THR A 5 -17.46 -24.58 -6.65
CA THR A 5 -18.07 -24.63 -5.31
C THR A 5 -17.06 -24.28 -4.21
N ILE A 6 -15.80 -24.69 -4.35
CA ILE A 6 -14.73 -24.33 -3.41
C ILE A 6 -14.42 -22.83 -3.51
N GLY A 7 -14.28 -22.32 -4.73
CA GLY A 7 -14.04 -20.89 -4.95
C GLY A 7 -15.15 -20.01 -4.39
N LEU A 8 -16.40 -20.40 -4.58
CA LEU A 8 -17.56 -19.68 -4.04
C LEU A 8 -17.59 -19.73 -2.50
N ALA A 9 -17.26 -20.87 -1.88
CA ALA A 9 -17.15 -20.98 -0.43
C ALA A 9 -16.05 -20.08 0.15
N ILE A 10 -14.87 -20.02 -0.48
CA ILE A 10 -13.78 -19.12 -0.09
C ILE A 10 -14.22 -17.66 -0.22
N ALA A 11 -14.87 -17.28 -1.31
CA ALA A 11 -15.32 -15.92 -1.55
C ALA A 11 -16.33 -15.46 -0.48
N ILE A 12 -17.35 -16.26 -0.21
CA ILE A 12 -18.36 -15.93 0.82
C ILE A 12 -17.70 -15.84 2.20
N ALA A 13 -16.84 -16.81 2.56
CA ALA A 13 -16.15 -16.79 3.85
C ALA A 13 -15.26 -15.55 4.01
N THR A 14 -14.52 -15.18 2.96
CA THR A 14 -13.69 -13.97 2.96
C THR A 14 -14.53 -12.72 3.21
N VAL A 15 -15.63 -12.55 2.48
CA VAL A 15 -16.51 -11.40 2.63
C VAL A 15 -17.06 -11.33 4.07
N VAL A 16 -17.57 -12.43 4.61
CA VAL A 16 -18.11 -12.48 5.98
C VAL A 16 -17.05 -12.11 7.01
N VAL A 17 -15.82 -12.60 6.88
CA VAL A 17 -14.71 -12.28 7.79
C VAL A 17 -14.29 -10.81 7.68
N LEU A 18 -14.26 -10.23 6.47
CA LEU A 18 -13.93 -8.82 6.32
C LEU A 18 -15.02 -7.89 6.90
N PHE A 19 -16.29 -8.30 6.89
CA PHE A 19 -17.37 -7.57 7.54
C PHE A 19 -17.32 -7.62 9.08
N SER A 20 -16.52 -8.51 9.68
CA SER A 20 -16.42 -8.61 11.14
C SER A 20 -15.60 -7.47 11.77
N GLY A 21 -15.01 -6.58 10.96
CA GLY A 21 -14.19 -5.45 11.43
C GLY A 21 -12.77 -5.82 11.87
N VAL A 22 -12.33 -7.06 11.62
CA VAL A 22 -10.94 -7.49 11.83
C VAL A 22 -10.03 -6.87 10.76
N SER A 23 -8.75 -6.67 11.07
CA SER A 23 -7.79 -6.18 10.09
C SER A 23 -7.74 -7.10 8.86
N VAL A 24 -7.72 -6.51 7.67
CA VAL A 24 -7.76 -7.24 6.39
C VAL A 24 -6.67 -8.31 6.34
N ALA A 25 -5.45 -8.00 6.81
CA ALA A 25 -4.34 -8.95 6.88
C ALA A 25 -4.66 -10.20 7.71
N VAL A 26 -5.22 -10.02 8.91
CA VAL A 26 -5.57 -11.14 9.80
C VAL A 26 -6.76 -11.92 9.25
N GLY A 27 -7.74 -11.22 8.67
CA GLY A 27 -8.91 -11.85 8.03
C GLY A 27 -8.51 -12.75 6.86
N LEU A 28 -7.69 -12.24 5.95
CA LEU A 28 -7.19 -13.01 4.81
C LEU A 28 -6.30 -14.18 5.24
N LEU A 29 -5.42 -13.97 6.24
CA LEU A 29 -4.61 -15.04 6.82
C LEU A 29 -5.50 -16.16 7.37
N LEU A 30 -6.51 -15.83 8.17
CA LEU A 30 -7.41 -16.82 8.78
C LEU A 30 -8.14 -17.65 7.72
N VAL A 31 -8.73 -16.97 6.73
CA VAL A 31 -9.47 -17.67 5.66
C VAL A 31 -8.53 -18.51 4.82
N ALA A 32 -7.38 -17.99 4.41
CA ALA A 32 -6.39 -18.74 3.63
C ALA A 32 -5.94 -20.00 4.41
N THR A 33 -5.54 -19.85 5.66
CA THR A 33 -5.03 -20.95 6.50
C THR A 33 -6.11 -22.01 6.76
N ALA A 34 -7.34 -21.59 7.05
CA ALA A 34 -8.46 -22.49 7.33
C ALA A 34 -8.84 -23.31 6.09
N PHE A 35 -8.96 -22.68 4.92
CA PHE A 35 -9.30 -23.39 3.69
C PHE A 35 -8.16 -24.29 3.20
N LEU A 36 -6.90 -23.86 3.34
CA LEU A 36 -5.74 -24.70 3.05
C LEU A 36 -5.78 -25.99 3.89
N TRP A 37 -6.06 -25.85 5.19
CA TRP A 37 -6.10 -27.00 6.09
C TRP A 37 -7.27 -27.95 5.80
N ILE A 38 -8.46 -27.41 5.51
CA ILE A 38 -9.68 -28.20 5.27
C ILE A 38 -9.61 -28.97 3.94
N PHE A 39 -9.15 -28.33 2.87
CA PHE A 39 -9.23 -28.90 1.52
C PHE A 39 -7.93 -29.60 1.07
N ASP A 40 -6.78 -29.15 1.56
CA ASP A 40 -5.45 -29.59 1.10
C ASP A 40 -4.67 -30.33 2.21
N GLY A 41 -5.18 -30.28 3.45
CA GLY A 41 -4.66 -31.03 4.59
C GLY A 41 -3.51 -30.36 5.34
N PRO A 42 -3.06 -30.94 6.47
CA PRO A 42 -2.09 -30.30 7.37
C PRO A 42 -0.68 -30.18 6.78
N ARG A 43 -0.35 -30.95 5.74
CA ARG A 43 0.93 -30.83 5.02
C ARG A 43 1.00 -29.56 4.18
N SER A 44 -0.12 -29.05 3.68
CA SER A 44 -0.14 -27.83 2.85
C SER A 44 0.29 -26.59 3.64
N LEU A 45 0.13 -26.61 4.98
CA LEU A 45 0.58 -25.52 5.87
C LEU A 45 2.08 -25.26 5.81
N THR A 46 2.91 -26.22 5.36
CA THR A 46 4.35 -25.99 5.21
C THR A 46 4.68 -25.02 4.08
N ALA A 47 3.75 -24.74 3.16
CA ALA A 47 3.92 -23.75 2.11
C ALA A 47 3.70 -22.30 2.59
N LEU A 48 3.02 -22.11 3.73
CA LEU A 48 2.71 -20.77 4.24
C LEU A 48 3.96 -19.91 4.49
N PRO A 49 5.03 -20.39 5.16
CA PRO A 49 6.22 -19.57 5.39
C PRO A 49 6.88 -19.10 4.08
N GLU A 50 6.85 -19.94 3.05
CA GLU A 50 7.46 -19.62 1.75
C GLU A 50 6.63 -18.60 0.98
N LEU A 51 5.29 -18.72 1.01
CA LEU A 51 4.37 -17.71 0.47
C LEU A 51 4.53 -16.36 1.19
N PHE A 52 4.63 -16.37 2.52
CA PHE A 52 4.89 -15.17 3.32
C PHE A 52 6.22 -14.53 2.95
N TYR A 53 7.28 -15.33 2.83
CA TYR A 53 8.59 -14.83 2.46
C TYR A 53 8.62 -14.24 1.05
N ALA A 54 7.92 -14.87 0.09
CA ALA A 54 7.82 -14.37 -1.28
C ALA A 54 7.16 -12.97 -1.34
N GLU A 55 6.07 -12.76 -0.60
CA GLU A 55 5.38 -11.46 -0.53
C GLU A 55 6.22 -10.38 0.16
N LEU A 56 6.94 -10.75 1.23
CA LEU A 56 7.88 -9.85 1.90
C LEU A 56 9.07 -9.49 1.00
N ASN A 57 9.47 -10.40 0.11
CA ASN A 57 10.54 -10.19 -0.86
C ASN A 57 10.04 -9.47 -2.14
N SER A 58 9.30 -8.39 -1.95
CA SER A 58 8.76 -7.57 -3.03
C SER A 58 9.58 -6.30 -3.25
N PHE A 59 9.83 -5.97 -4.52
CA PHE A 59 10.42 -4.67 -4.91
C PHE A 59 9.59 -3.48 -4.41
N ALA A 60 8.27 -3.65 -4.23
CA ALA A 60 7.42 -2.61 -3.67
C ALA A 60 7.79 -2.31 -2.22
N LEU A 61 8.02 -3.32 -1.37
CA LEU A 61 8.46 -3.11 0.01
C LEU A 61 9.86 -2.48 0.07
N LEU A 62 10.74 -2.81 -0.86
CA LEU A 62 12.07 -2.21 -0.98
C LEU A 62 12.00 -0.72 -1.38
N SER A 63 10.96 -0.30 -2.11
CA SER A 63 10.78 1.10 -2.48
C SER A 63 10.45 2.00 -1.28
N ILE A 64 9.78 1.49 -0.24
CA ILE A 64 9.40 2.25 0.96
C ILE A 64 10.63 2.93 1.64
N PRO A 65 11.68 2.20 2.05
CA PRO A 65 12.86 2.82 2.65
C PRO A 65 13.60 3.73 1.67
N MET A 66 13.60 3.41 0.37
CA MET A 66 14.23 4.26 -0.65
C MET A 66 13.52 5.61 -0.77
N PHE A 67 12.19 5.65 -0.73
CA PHE A 67 11.42 6.89 -0.70
C PHE A 67 11.64 7.68 0.59
N ILE A 68 11.77 6.99 1.73
CA ILE A 68 12.11 7.64 3.02
C ILE A 68 13.49 8.31 2.93
N ILE A 69 14.50 7.62 2.39
CA ILE A 69 15.86 8.16 2.21
C ILE A 69 15.83 9.36 1.25
N MET A 70 15.11 9.26 0.15
CA MET A 70 14.96 10.35 -0.81
C MET A 70 14.29 11.58 -0.17
N GLY A 71 13.21 11.38 0.58
CA GLY A 71 12.53 12.45 1.32
C GLY A 71 13.44 13.12 2.34
N ALA A 72 14.20 12.32 3.10
CA ALA A 72 15.18 12.84 4.06
C ALA A 72 16.32 13.61 3.37
N ALA A 73 16.80 13.13 2.22
CA ALA A 73 17.82 13.81 1.43
C ALA A 73 17.30 15.18 0.94
N ILE A 74 16.11 15.24 0.35
CA ILE A 74 15.49 16.49 -0.12
C ILE A 74 15.31 17.46 1.06
N ALA A 75 14.78 16.98 2.19
CA ALA A 75 14.57 17.78 3.40
C ALA A 75 15.88 18.32 4.01
N SER A 76 17.01 17.64 3.81
CA SER A 76 18.33 18.11 4.26
C SER A 76 18.95 19.18 3.34
N THR A 77 18.35 19.44 2.18
CA THR A 77 18.84 20.43 1.20
C THR A 77 17.91 21.65 1.10
N ARG A 78 18.34 22.68 0.37
CA ARG A 78 17.48 23.85 0.03
C ARG A 78 16.43 23.57 -1.04
N ALA A 79 16.40 22.35 -1.60
CA ALA A 79 15.47 21.99 -2.67
C ALA A 79 14.00 22.17 -2.25
N GLY A 80 13.63 21.89 -1.00
CA GLY A 80 12.24 22.04 -0.55
C GLY A 80 11.71 23.48 -0.61
N PRO A 81 12.39 24.45 0.06
CA PRO A 81 12.06 25.86 -0.04
C PRO A 81 12.14 26.43 -1.46
N ASP A 82 13.17 26.08 -2.23
CA ASP A 82 13.36 26.59 -3.60
C ASP A 82 12.19 26.15 -4.52
N LEU A 83 11.69 24.93 -4.32
CA LEU A 83 10.56 24.35 -5.05
C LEU A 83 9.24 25.02 -4.65
N TYR A 84 9.04 25.33 -3.36
CA TYR A 84 7.88 26.07 -2.89
C TYR A 84 7.85 27.48 -3.49
N GLU A 85 8.99 28.19 -3.48
CA GLU A 85 9.10 29.53 -4.04
C GLU A 85 8.87 29.52 -5.56
N ALA A 86 9.36 28.50 -6.27
CA ALA A 86 9.07 28.31 -7.69
C ALA A 86 7.57 28.11 -7.95
N LEU A 87 6.89 27.28 -7.15
CA LEU A 87 5.45 27.05 -7.25
C LEU A 87 4.64 28.31 -6.93
N GLU A 88 5.00 29.04 -5.89
CA GLU A 88 4.37 30.31 -5.52
C GLU A 88 4.48 31.33 -6.65
N ARG A 89 5.68 31.54 -7.20
CA ARG A 89 5.90 32.44 -8.33
C ARG A 89 5.10 32.03 -9.56
N TRP A 90 4.93 30.74 -9.82
CA TRP A 90 4.19 30.25 -10.98
C TRP A 90 2.66 30.37 -10.83
N LEU A 91 2.14 30.17 -9.61
CA LEU A 91 0.71 30.20 -9.30
C LEU A 91 0.18 31.57 -8.83
N THR A 92 1.03 32.59 -8.71
CA THR A 92 0.64 33.97 -8.35
C THR A 92 -0.48 34.57 -9.21
N ARG A 93 -0.65 34.11 -10.46
CA ARG A 93 -1.72 34.58 -11.37
C ARG A 93 -3.10 33.96 -11.11
N VAL A 94 -3.19 32.92 -10.27
CA VAL A 94 -4.44 32.22 -9.96
C VAL A 94 -5.13 32.91 -8.77
N PRO A 95 -6.44 33.21 -8.83
CA PRO A 95 -7.16 33.72 -7.66
C PRO A 95 -7.09 32.69 -6.51
N GLY A 96 -6.55 33.10 -5.36
CA GLY A 96 -6.22 32.19 -4.25
C GLY A 96 -4.81 31.58 -4.31
N GLY A 97 -3.89 32.18 -5.07
CA GLY A 97 -2.55 31.65 -5.39
C GLY A 97 -1.73 31.10 -4.21
N LEU A 98 -1.82 31.68 -3.01
CA LEU A 98 -1.16 31.16 -1.80
C LEU A 98 -1.68 29.79 -1.35
N VAL A 99 -2.99 29.55 -1.48
CA VAL A 99 -3.60 28.27 -1.11
C VAL A 99 -3.27 27.21 -2.17
N VAL A 100 -3.36 27.61 -3.44
CA VAL A 100 -3.09 26.70 -4.56
C VAL A 100 -1.60 26.33 -4.61
N SER A 101 -0.69 27.25 -4.30
CA SER A 101 0.76 26.95 -4.23
C SER A 101 1.08 25.98 -3.10
N ASN A 102 0.46 26.15 -1.93
CA ASN A 102 0.62 25.21 -0.82
C ASN A 102 0.10 23.81 -1.17
N LEU A 103 -1.10 23.72 -1.79
CA LEU A 103 -1.66 22.45 -2.23
C LEU A 103 -0.78 21.78 -3.30
N GLY A 104 -0.24 22.58 -4.24
CA GLY A 104 0.71 22.12 -5.26
C GLY A 104 2.01 21.60 -4.66
N ALA A 105 2.56 22.29 -3.65
CA ALA A 105 3.74 21.84 -2.93
C ALA A 105 3.47 20.51 -2.21
N CYS A 106 2.36 20.41 -1.47
CA CYS A 106 1.93 19.15 -0.84
C CYS A 106 1.77 18.01 -1.85
N ALA A 107 1.14 18.28 -3.00
CA ALA A 107 0.96 17.28 -4.06
C ALA A 107 2.29 16.81 -4.65
N LEU A 108 3.25 17.72 -4.83
CA LEU A 108 4.55 17.38 -5.38
C LEU A 108 5.40 16.56 -4.39
N PHE A 109 5.39 16.93 -3.11
CA PHE A 109 6.01 16.11 -2.05
C PHE A 109 5.32 14.75 -1.92
N ALA A 110 4.00 14.69 -2.03
CA ALA A 110 3.23 13.44 -2.01
C ALA A 110 3.59 12.53 -3.21
N ALA A 111 3.78 13.09 -4.40
CA ALA A 111 4.20 12.36 -5.59
C ALA A 111 5.62 11.78 -5.44
N MET A 112 6.52 12.52 -4.78
CA MET A 112 7.87 12.04 -4.47
C MET A 112 7.88 10.92 -3.42
N SER A 113 6.95 10.92 -2.47
CA SER A 113 6.82 9.82 -1.50
C SER A 113 6.26 8.52 -2.07
N GLY A 114 5.84 8.51 -3.35
CA GLY A 114 5.80 7.28 -4.15
C GLY A 114 4.90 6.16 -3.63
N SER A 115 3.76 6.47 -3.02
CA SER A 115 2.71 5.47 -2.76
C SER A 115 1.46 5.76 -3.60
N SER A 116 1.41 5.20 -4.80
CA SER A 116 0.16 4.92 -5.53
C SER A 116 0.44 3.81 -6.53
N PRO A 117 -0.16 2.62 -6.35
CA PRO A 117 -1.55 2.47 -5.96
C PRO A 117 -1.70 1.78 -4.59
N ALA A 118 -2.50 2.38 -3.72
CA ALA A 118 -3.43 1.57 -2.93
C ALA A 118 -4.69 1.35 -3.79
#